data_AF-A0A955PJ18-F1
#
_entry.id   AF-A0A955PJ18-F1
#
_cell.length_a   1.000
_cell.length_b   1.000
_cell.length_c   1.000
_cell.angle_alpha   90.00
_cell.angle_beta   90.00
_cell.angle_gamma   90.00
#
_symmetry.space_group_name_H-M   'P 1'
#
loop_
_entity.id
_entity.type
_entity.pdbx_description
1 polymer ?
#
loop_
_entity_poly.entity_id
_entity_poly.type
_entity_poly.pdbx_seq_one_letter_code
_entity_poly.pdbx_strand_id
1 'polypeptide(L)'
;MRRKFRIVILSVLLLSLGGFLLFRYYSPKAHLEQRIVGLFGEDVPIALAIDTPYDPDNHHQTYKPFVTLIDPANGKVLTNGAGGFDSHHRGLFIGWSEVTGSKGTFDFWHMEGVSQRHAGWVQTATQETNGIHVQAVEWCNPDGEEWIAETRTLSATRLDEGLCAVDFQSNLRAVNEDLELRGDPHHAGMHVRLPNEVCFHYWTTEYLLPEGATRLEDDCVEGAWWVRCSAMIGGNRYSLVHLTHPKGFEKPPIYSIRRYGRFGAFFEPDLKRGELETFRFRVVYGRGEISSDDCRRLYEDFAHRLR
;
A
#
# COMPACT_ATOMS: atom_id res chain seq x y z
N MET A 1 34.12 14.08 -57.83
CA MET A 1 33.31 12.87 -58.11
C MET A 1 33.82 11.71 -57.25
N ARG A 2 33.03 11.34 -56.23
CA ARG A 2 33.07 10.11 -55.38
C ARG A 2 34.43 9.41 -55.18
N ARG A 3 35.08 9.65 -54.03
CA ARG A 3 36.10 8.72 -53.49
C ARG A 3 35.44 7.72 -52.54
N LYS A 4 35.59 6.46 -52.93
CA LYS A 4 35.12 5.23 -52.27
C LYS A 4 35.82 5.06 -50.92
N PHE A 5 35.07 4.90 -49.85
CA PHE A 5 35.59 4.29 -48.61
C PHE A 5 35.29 2.79 -48.63
N ARG A 6 36.33 2.00 -48.39
CA ARG A 6 36.30 0.53 -48.31
C ARG A 6 35.53 0.12 -47.05
N ILE A 7 34.54 -0.75 -47.23
CA ILE A 7 33.89 -1.51 -46.16
C ILE A 7 34.84 -2.66 -45.82
N VAL A 8 35.32 -2.70 -44.57
CA VAL A 8 35.92 -3.90 -43.99
C VAL A 8 34.77 -4.72 -43.41
N ILE A 9 34.51 -5.86 -44.02
CA ILE A 9 33.56 -6.87 -43.52
C ILE A 9 34.29 -7.64 -42.41
N LEU A 10 33.87 -7.45 -41.16
CA LEU A 10 34.18 -8.37 -40.08
C LEU A 10 32.91 -9.16 -39.78
N SER A 11 32.89 -10.40 -40.26
CA SER A 11 31.87 -11.39 -39.95
C SER A 11 32.06 -11.87 -38.51
N VAL A 12 31.11 -11.58 -37.62
CA VAL A 12 30.97 -12.31 -36.35
C VAL A 12 29.51 -12.77 -36.24
N LEU A 13 29.40 -14.06 -35.99
CA LEU A 13 28.24 -14.94 -35.86
C LEU A 13 26.89 -14.29 -35.50
N LEU A 14 25.87 -14.66 -36.27
CA LEU A 14 24.49 -14.73 -35.81
C LEU A 14 24.36 -15.75 -34.66
N LEU A 15 23.84 -15.29 -33.53
CA LEU A 15 23.11 -16.11 -32.59
C LEU A 15 21.70 -15.52 -32.41
N SER A 16 20.76 -16.45 -32.35
CA SER A 16 19.31 -16.39 -32.48
C SER A 16 18.55 -15.42 -31.58
N LEU A 17 17.53 -14.80 -32.20
CA LEU A 17 16.21 -14.37 -31.73
C LEU A 17 15.88 -14.47 -30.22
N GLY A 18 15.42 -13.33 -29.67
CA GLY A 18 14.70 -13.24 -28.40
C GLY A 18 14.50 -11.80 -27.96
N GLY A 19 13.90 -10.95 -28.80
CA GLY A 19 13.69 -9.54 -28.51
C GLY A 19 12.49 -9.30 -27.59
N PHE A 20 12.73 -8.93 -26.34
CA PHE A 20 11.80 -8.14 -25.54
C PHE A 20 12.18 -6.67 -25.65
N LEU A 21 11.47 -5.93 -26.50
CA LEU A 21 11.54 -4.46 -26.52
C LEU A 21 10.83 -3.91 -25.27
N LEU A 22 11.61 -3.52 -24.26
CA LEU A 22 11.15 -2.62 -23.21
C LEU A 22 10.97 -1.22 -23.82
N PHE A 23 9.73 -0.76 -23.92
CA PHE A 23 9.42 0.63 -24.21
C PHE A 23 9.92 1.52 -23.05
N ARG A 24 11.11 2.10 -23.23
CA ARG A 24 11.59 3.24 -22.45
C ARG A 24 10.80 4.48 -22.89
N TYR A 25 9.87 4.94 -22.06
CA TYR A 25 9.53 6.36 -22.05
C TYR A 25 10.48 7.07 -21.10
N TYR A 26 11.32 7.92 -21.70
CA TYR A 26 12.33 8.76 -21.05
C TYR A 26 11.69 10.08 -20.58
N SER A 27 11.98 10.51 -19.35
CA SER A 27 12.06 11.93 -19.00
C SER A 27 13.33 12.15 -18.16
N PRO A 28 14.25 13.06 -18.55
CA PRO A 28 15.57 13.21 -17.94
C PRO A 28 15.61 14.37 -16.94
N LYS A 29 15.65 14.05 -15.64
CA LYS A 29 16.42 14.75 -14.59
C LYS A 29 16.21 14.04 -13.24
N ALA A 30 17.30 13.49 -12.69
CA ALA A 30 17.46 12.95 -11.34
C ALA A 30 16.37 11.97 -10.87
N HIS A 31 16.47 10.70 -11.28
CA HIS A 31 15.70 9.64 -10.62
C HIS A 31 16.35 9.32 -9.28
N LEU A 32 15.66 9.72 -8.21
CA LEU A 32 15.70 9.03 -6.91
C LEU A 32 15.74 7.52 -7.19
N GLU A 33 16.71 6.80 -6.63
CA GLU A 33 16.65 5.34 -6.59
C GLU A 33 15.42 4.95 -5.77
N GLN A 34 14.26 4.83 -6.42
CA GLN A 34 13.14 4.06 -5.88
C GLN A 34 13.66 2.63 -5.76
N ARG A 35 14.02 2.20 -4.56
CA ARG A 35 14.41 0.82 -4.32
C ARG A 35 13.15 -0.02 -4.32
N ILE A 36 12.75 -0.41 -5.51
CA ILE A 36 11.63 -1.33 -5.72
C ILE A 36 12.00 -2.66 -5.07
N VAL A 37 11.46 -2.94 -3.89
CA VAL A 37 11.59 -4.27 -3.28
C VAL A 37 10.34 -5.07 -3.61
N GLY A 38 10.49 -5.96 -4.59
CA GLY A 38 9.44 -6.84 -5.05
C GLY A 38 9.22 -8.02 -4.11
N LEU A 39 7.96 -8.25 -3.75
CA LEU A 39 7.52 -9.49 -3.13
C LEU A 39 7.27 -10.48 -4.28
N PHE A 40 8.30 -11.25 -4.63
CA PHE A 40 8.36 -12.07 -5.85
C PHE A 40 7.39 -13.26 -5.80
N GLY A 41 6.75 -13.54 -6.95
CA GLY A 41 6.29 -14.89 -7.29
C GLY A 41 6.65 -15.17 -8.76
N GLU A 42 7.37 -16.27 -9.01
CA GLU A 42 7.72 -16.81 -10.35
C GLU A 42 8.08 -15.76 -11.43
N ASP A 43 8.93 -14.78 -11.09
CA ASP A 43 9.48 -13.71 -11.96
C ASP A 43 8.76 -12.34 -11.99
N VAL A 44 7.51 -12.23 -11.50
CA VAL A 44 6.81 -10.93 -11.38
C VAL A 44 6.36 -10.70 -9.93
N PRO A 45 6.71 -9.57 -9.29
CA PRO A 45 6.27 -9.31 -7.93
C PRO A 45 4.76 -9.09 -7.87
N ILE A 46 4.13 -9.53 -6.78
CA ILE A 46 2.70 -9.29 -6.51
C ILE A 46 2.48 -8.00 -5.69
N ALA A 47 3.54 -7.49 -5.06
CA ALA A 47 3.52 -6.18 -4.42
C ALA A 47 4.93 -5.58 -4.34
N LEU A 48 5.01 -4.26 -4.26
CA LEU A 48 6.24 -3.48 -4.15
C LEU A 48 6.16 -2.60 -2.92
N ALA A 49 7.15 -2.68 -2.03
CA ALA A 49 7.33 -1.65 -1.01
C ALA A 49 8.04 -0.44 -1.66
N ILE A 50 7.44 0.74 -1.55
CA ILE A 50 8.01 2.00 -2.03
C ILE A 50 8.55 2.75 -0.81
N ASP A 51 9.88 2.87 -0.75
CA ASP A 51 10.67 3.31 0.39
C ASP A 51 11.58 4.50 0.05
N THR A 52 11.15 5.32 -0.92
CA THR A 52 11.91 6.48 -1.42
C THR A 52 12.52 7.27 -0.26
N PRO A 53 13.86 7.48 -0.23
CA PRO A 53 14.50 8.23 0.83
C PRO A 53 13.87 9.60 1.02
N TYR A 54 13.69 10.00 2.28
CA TYR A 54 13.13 11.31 2.59
C TYR A 54 14.04 12.42 2.06
N ASP A 55 13.44 13.36 1.34
CA ASP A 55 14.09 14.52 0.77
C ASP A 55 13.18 15.74 1.02
N PRO A 56 13.57 16.68 1.89
CA PRO A 56 12.74 17.85 2.21
C PRO A 56 12.54 18.77 1.00
N ASP A 57 13.47 18.82 0.05
CA ASP A 57 13.31 19.61 -1.18
C ASP A 57 12.29 18.97 -2.14
N ASN A 58 11.99 17.69 -1.94
CA ASN A 58 10.98 16.92 -2.65
C ASN A 58 9.95 16.31 -1.69
N HIS A 59 9.58 17.05 -0.64
CA HIS A 59 8.75 16.57 0.48
C HIS A 59 7.54 15.78 0.01
N HIS A 60 6.77 16.33 -0.92
CA HIS A 60 5.59 15.66 -1.46
C HIS A 60 5.90 14.25 -1.99
N GLN A 61 7.00 14.08 -2.72
CA GLN A 61 7.32 12.80 -3.33
C GLN A 61 7.87 11.77 -2.35
N THR A 62 8.39 12.20 -1.20
CA THR A 62 9.21 11.38 -0.30
C THR A 62 8.70 11.28 1.13
N TYR A 63 7.62 11.99 1.50
CA TYR A 63 7.16 12.10 2.88
C TYR A 63 6.57 10.82 3.51
N LYS A 64 6.35 9.74 2.75
CA LYS A 64 5.81 8.49 3.30
C LYS A 64 6.13 7.26 2.46
N PRO A 65 6.52 6.14 3.10
CA PRO A 65 6.57 4.84 2.45
C PRO A 65 5.16 4.24 2.30
N PHE A 66 4.92 3.54 1.19
CA PHE A 66 3.64 2.90 0.87
C PHE A 66 3.86 1.59 0.12
N VAL A 67 2.82 0.77 -0.03
CA VAL A 67 2.90 -0.50 -0.78
C VAL A 67 2.05 -0.42 -2.03
N THR A 68 2.62 -0.82 -3.16
CA THR A 68 1.89 -0.94 -4.42
C THR A 68 1.53 -2.40 -4.70
N LEU A 69 0.30 -2.67 -5.12
CA LEU A 69 -0.11 -3.99 -5.59
C LEU A 69 0.14 -4.14 -7.10
N ILE A 70 0.52 -5.33 -7.54
CA ILE A 70 0.87 -5.63 -8.94
C ILE A 70 0.10 -6.87 -9.39
N ASP A 71 -0.57 -6.81 -10.55
CA ASP A 71 -1.09 -8.01 -11.19
C ASP A 71 0.06 -8.89 -11.70
N PRO A 72 0.31 -10.08 -11.13
CA PRO A 72 1.42 -10.93 -11.56
C PRO A 72 1.30 -11.42 -13.01
N ALA A 73 0.10 -11.43 -13.59
CA ALA A 73 -0.11 -11.95 -14.93
C ALA A 73 0.32 -10.97 -16.04
N ASN A 74 0.49 -9.68 -15.74
CA ASN A 74 0.87 -8.68 -16.75
C ASN A 74 1.73 -7.51 -16.21
N GLY A 75 2.05 -7.48 -14.92
CA GLY A 75 2.83 -6.41 -14.28
C GLY A 75 2.07 -5.09 -14.08
N LYS A 76 0.74 -5.05 -14.28
CA LYS A 76 -0.09 -3.85 -14.11
C LYS A 76 -0.11 -3.45 -12.63
N VAL A 77 0.21 -2.20 -12.37
CA VAL A 77 0.04 -1.57 -11.06
C VAL A 77 -1.44 -1.38 -10.73
N LEU A 78 -1.88 -1.90 -9.58
CA LEU A 78 -3.27 -1.93 -9.13
C LEU A 78 -3.57 -0.94 -7.99
N THR A 79 -2.63 -0.08 -7.65
CA THR A 79 -2.80 0.97 -6.64
C THR A 79 -2.05 2.25 -7.04
N ASN A 80 -2.46 3.39 -6.50
CA ASN A 80 -1.87 4.69 -6.85
C ASN A 80 -0.48 4.90 -6.21
N GLY A 81 0.34 5.75 -6.84
CA GLY A 81 1.64 6.19 -6.31
C GLY A 81 1.63 7.61 -5.74
N ALA A 82 2.79 8.27 -5.76
CA ALA A 82 2.94 9.68 -5.36
C ALA A 82 2.43 10.61 -6.48
N GLY A 83 1.12 10.88 -6.51
CA GLY A 83 0.49 11.73 -7.51
C GLY A 83 -1.00 11.46 -7.68
N GLY A 84 -1.62 12.07 -8.69
CA GLY A 84 -3.05 11.92 -8.97
C GLY A 84 -3.96 12.73 -8.04
N PHE A 85 -5.26 12.49 -8.16
CA PHE A 85 -6.30 13.09 -7.32
C PHE A 85 -6.16 12.61 -5.86
N ASP A 86 -6.19 13.55 -4.92
CA ASP A 86 -5.86 13.36 -3.50
C ASP A 86 -4.53 12.62 -3.28
N SER A 87 -3.45 13.23 -3.78
CA SER A 87 -2.10 12.64 -3.85
C SER A 87 -1.45 12.21 -2.51
N HIS A 88 -2.07 12.54 -1.37
CA HIS A 88 -1.68 12.03 -0.05
C HIS A 88 -2.17 10.59 0.21
N HIS A 89 -3.18 10.12 -0.54
CA HIS A 89 -3.59 8.72 -0.58
C HIS A 89 -2.68 7.92 -1.52
N ARG A 90 -1.93 6.94 -0.99
CA ARG A 90 -0.90 6.20 -1.76
C ARG A 90 -0.92 4.71 -1.46
N GLY A 91 -1.06 3.88 -2.50
CA GLY A 91 -0.88 2.44 -2.33
C GLY A 91 -1.76 1.85 -1.23
N LEU A 92 -1.16 1.00 -0.42
CA LEU A 92 -1.56 0.69 0.95
C LEU A 92 -0.69 1.53 1.88
N PHE A 93 -1.32 2.23 2.80
CA PHE A 93 -0.64 3.11 3.76
C PHE A 93 -1.42 3.19 5.07
N ILE A 94 -0.74 3.62 6.12
CA ILE A 94 -1.32 3.85 7.45
C ILE A 94 -0.93 5.25 7.94
N GLY A 95 -1.86 5.95 8.59
CA GLY A 95 -1.67 7.33 9.03
C GLY A 95 -2.87 7.85 9.81
N TRP A 96 -2.71 9.00 10.45
CA TRP A 96 -3.76 9.70 11.17
C TRP A 96 -3.64 11.20 10.93
N SER A 97 -4.76 11.88 10.68
CA SER A 97 -4.80 13.32 10.48
C SER A 97 -4.58 14.11 11.77
N GLU A 98 -4.78 13.47 12.92
CA GLU A 98 -4.59 14.09 14.22
C GLU A 98 -3.75 13.19 15.12
N VAL A 99 -2.46 13.48 15.26
CA VAL A 99 -1.56 12.86 16.23
C VAL A 99 -1.19 13.89 17.28
N THR A 100 -1.72 13.74 18.49
CA THR A 100 -1.62 14.76 19.55
C THR A 100 -0.65 14.35 20.64
N GLY A 101 0.23 15.27 21.03
CA GLY A 101 1.13 15.19 22.17
C GLY A 101 1.39 16.57 22.78
N SER A 102 2.39 16.68 23.64
CA SER A 102 2.71 17.89 24.40
C SER A 102 3.10 19.10 23.54
N LYS A 103 3.64 18.86 22.33
CA LYS A 103 4.02 19.93 21.39
C LYS A 103 2.91 20.31 20.40
N GLY A 104 1.72 19.73 20.54
CA GLY A 104 0.56 20.00 19.69
C GLY A 104 0.06 18.78 18.93
N THR A 105 -0.72 19.05 17.89
CA THR A 105 -1.35 18.04 17.01
C THR A 105 -0.74 18.13 15.62
N PHE A 106 -0.34 16.99 15.06
CA PHE A 106 0.28 16.89 13.74
C PHE A 106 -0.47 15.94 12.81
N ASP A 107 -0.47 16.27 11.52
CA ASP A 107 -1.20 15.55 10.49
C ASP A 107 -0.29 14.60 9.69
N PHE A 108 -0.22 13.35 10.16
CA PHE A 108 0.49 12.25 9.48
C PHE A 108 -0.37 11.57 8.40
N TRP A 109 -1.52 12.15 8.03
CA TRP A 109 -2.32 11.72 6.88
C TRP A 109 -1.97 12.52 5.63
N HIS A 110 -2.16 13.84 5.70
CA HIS A 110 -1.86 14.78 4.63
C HIS A 110 -0.36 15.10 4.53
N MET A 111 0.40 14.85 5.61
CA MET A 111 1.84 15.09 5.71
C MET A 111 2.21 16.57 5.58
N GLU A 112 1.46 17.45 6.25
CA GLU A 112 1.76 18.88 6.31
C GLU A 112 2.92 19.13 7.27
N GLY A 113 4.12 19.36 6.72
CA GLY A 113 5.34 19.60 7.50
C GLY A 113 5.91 18.38 8.23
N VAL A 114 5.17 17.27 8.31
CA VAL A 114 5.59 16.00 8.93
C VAL A 114 5.89 14.92 7.90
N SER A 115 6.55 13.85 8.33
CA SER A 115 6.93 12.76 7.42
C SER A 115 6.98 11.41 8.12
N GLN A 116 6.66 10.36 7.37
CA GLN A 116 7.05 8.98 7.66
C GLN A 116 8.28 8.66 6.81
N ARG A 117 9.39 8.29 7.44
CA ARG A 117 10.69 8.10 6.77
C ARG A 117 11.11 6.65 6.88
N HIS A 118 11.48 6.03 5.76
CA HIS A 118 12.10 4.71 5.82
C HIS A 118 13.47 4.81 6.49
N ALA A 119 13.63 4.15 7.64
CA ALA A 119 14.84 4.18 8.47
C ALA A 119 15.74 2.95 8.25
N GLY A 120 15.28 1.95 7.51
CA GLY A 120 16.09 0.81 7.09
C GLY A 120 15.36 -0.53 7.10
N TRP A 121 15.97 -1.50 6.42
CA TRP A 121 15.49 -2.89 6.38
C TRP A 121 15.97 -3.66 7.61
N VAL A 122 15.02 -4.25 8.34
CA VAL A 122 15.28 -5.15 9.47
C VAL A 122 15.45 -6.58 8.98
N GLN A 123 14.60 -7.01 8.04
CA GLN A 123 14.64 -8.34 7.46
C GLN A 123 14.07 -8.32 6.04
N THR A 124 14.69 -9.07 5.15
CA THR A 124 14.11 -9.42 3.84
C THR A 124 14.30 -10.91 3.59
N ALA A 125 13.24 -11.59 3.15
CA ALA A 125 13.33 -12.97 2.68
C ALA A 125 12.27 -13.22 1.61
N THR A 126 12.67 -13.85 0.52
CA THR A 126 11.80 -14.16 -0.62
C THR A 126 11.96 -15.63 -0.99
N GLN A 127 10.83 -16.27 -1.27
CA GLN A 127 10.70 -17.64 -1.75
C GLN A 127 9.81 -17.62 -2.99
N GLU A 128 9.62 -18.77 -3.64
CA GLU A 128 8.87 -18.89 -4.89
C GLU A 128 7.39 -18.43 -4.76
N THR A 129 6.75 -18.74 -3.63
CA THR A 129 5.32 -18.47 -3.41
C THR A 129 5.02 -17.48 -2.29
N ASN A 130 6.05 -17.04 -1.56
CA ASN A 130 5.91 -16.10 -0.46
C ASN A 130 7.12 -15.15 -0.34
N GLY A 131 6.89 -13.98 0.25
CA GLY A 131 7.97 -13.06 0.60
C GLY A 131 7.61 -12.31 1.87
N ILE A 132 8.63 -11.89 2.62
CA ILE A 132 8.50 -11.07 3.82
C ILE A 132 9.54 -9.96 3.79
N HIS A 133 9.10 -8.73 4.04
CA HIS A 133 9.96 -7.61 4.33
C HIS A 133 9.57 -6.97 5.65
N VAL A 134 10.56 -6.65 6.46
CA VAL A 134 10.41 -5.92 7.72
C VAL A 134 11.25 -4.66 7.61
N GLN A 135 10.63 -3.50 7.76
CA GLN A 135 11.26 -2.19 7.68
C GLN A 135 10.99 -1.38 8.95
N ALA A 136 11.97 -0.55 9.32
CA ALA A 136 11.80 0.50 10.31
C ALA A 136 11.30 1.78 9.61
N VAL A 137 10.30 2.44 10.20
CA VAL A 137 9.75 3.70 9.72
C VAL A 137 9.68 4.69 10.89
N GLU A 138 10.29 5.86 10.70
CA GLU A 138 10.29 6.95 11.68
C GLU A 138 9.19 7.95 11.32
N TRP A 139 8.32 8.28 12.26
CA TRP A 139 7.29 9.30 12.06
C TRP A 139 7.78 10.59 12.70
N CYS A 140 8.27 11.50 11.88
CA CYS A 140 8.91 12.74 12.31
C CYS A 140 7.96 13.93 12.26
N ASN A 141 7.97 14.72 13.33
CA ASN A 141 7.27 16.00 13.42
C ASN A 141 7.96 17.10 12.55
N PRO A 142 7.45 18.35 12.53
CA PRO A 142 8.04 19.42 11.72
C PRO A 142 9.49 19.79 12.09
N ASP A 143 9.90 19.55 13.34
CA ASP A 143 11.28 19.76 13.80
C ASP A 143 12.22 18.61 13.39
N GLY A 144 11.68 17.55 12.75
CA GLY A 144 12.42 16.35 12.39
C GLY A 144 12.62 15.36 13.54
N GLU A 145 12.01 15.59 14.70
CA GLU A 145 12.04 14.69 15.86
C GLU A 145 11.08 13.51 15.64
N GLU A 146 11.57 12.29 15.90
CA GLU A 146 10.76 11.07 15.86
C GLU A 146 9.72 11.06 17.00
N TRP A 147 8.45 10.97 16.63
CA TRP A 147 7.31 10.85 17.53
C TRP A 147 6.82 9.42 17.68
N ILE A 148 6.73 8.71 16.55
CA ILE A 148 6.30 7.32 16.50
C ILE A 148 7.38 6.49 15.80
N ALA A 149 7.83 5.45 16.48
CA ALA A 149 8.66 4.41 15.91
C ALA A 149 7.74 3.31 15.38
N GLU A 150 7.86 3.00 14.09
CA GLU A 150 7.11 1.90 13.45
C GLU A 150 8.06 0.79 13.00
N THR A 151 7.70 -0.45 13.32
CA THR A 151 8.21 -1.63 12.60
C THR A 151 7.09 -2.19 11.72
N ARG A 152 7.27 -2.06 10.40
CA ARG A 152 6.28 -2.50 9.41
C ARG A 152 6.71 -3.83 8.80
N THR A 153 5.88 -4.85 8.98
CA THR A 153 6.06 -6.17 8.38
C THR A 153 5.06 -6.35 7.24
N LEU A 154 5.61 -6.62 6.06
CA LEU A 154 4.86 -6.91 4.85
C LEU A 154 5.12 -8.36 4.47
N SER A 155 4.08 -9.16 4.27
CA SER A 155 4.25 -10.46 3.62
C SER A 155 3.28 -10.65 2.48
N ALA A 156 3.75 -11.21 1.37
CA ALA A 156 2.92 -11.50 0.22
C ALA A 156 2.84 -13.01 0.00
N THR A 157 1.71 -13.49 -0.49
CA THR A 157 1.48 -14.91 -0.75
C THR A 157 0.50 -15.06 -1.90
N ARG A 158 0.79 -15.93 -2.87
CA ARG A 158 -0.21 -16.38 -3.85
C ARG A 158 -1.19 -17.33 -3.18
N LEU A 159 -2.47 -17.09 -3.38
CA LEU A 159 -3.55 -17.95 -2.92
C LEU A 159 -4.08 -18.77 -4.10
N ASP A 160 -5.00 -19.68 -3.81
CA ASP A 160 -5.73 -20.43 -4.84
C ASP A 160 -6.53 -19.48 -5.75
N GLU A 161 -6.97 -20.02 -6.90
CA GLU A 161 -7.87 -19.32 -7.85
C GLU A 161 -7.29 -18.03 -8.46
N GLY A 162 -5.97 -17.87 -8.44
CA GLY A 162 -5.30 -16.70 -9.01
C GLY A 162 -5.39 -15.45 -8.14
N LEU A 163 -5.74 -15.60 -6.86
CA LEU A 163 -5.74 -14.53 -5.88
C LEU A 163 -4.34 -14.31 -5.30
N CYS A 164 -4.08 -13.10 -4.84
CA CYS A 164 -2.87 -12.73 -4.12
C CYS A 164 -3.26 -12.08 -2.79
N ALA A 165 -2.50 -12.36 -1.74
CA ALA A 165 -2.66 -11.74 -0.42
C ALA A 165 -1.42 -10.94 -0.04
N VAL A 166 -1.63 -9.76 0.50
CA VAL A 166 -0.60 -8.93 1.15
C VAL A 166 -1.01 -8.68 2.59
N ASP A 167 -0.28 -9.26 3.53
CA ASP A 167 -0.36 -8.94 4.95
C ASP A 167 0.41 -7.65 5.21
N PHE A 168 -0.21 -6.74 5.95
CA PHE A 168 0.37 -5.49 6.40
C PHE A 168 0.24 -5.46 7.92
N GLN A 169 1.35 -5.59 8.64
CA GLN A 169 1.40 -5.41 10.08
C GLN A 169 2.21 -4.16 10.40
N SER A 170 1.65 -3.30 11.25
CA SER A 170 2.32 -2.12 11.78
C SER A 170 2.42 -2.25 13.29
N ASN A 171 3.63 -2.28 13.80
CA ASN A 171 3.89 -2.19 15.23
C ASN A 171 4.30 -0.75 15.54
N LEU A 172 3.47 -0.01 16.27
CA LEU A 172 3.64 1.40 16.58
C LEU A 172 4.00 1.58 18.04
N ARG A 173 4.92 2.50 18.32
CA ARG A 173 5.28 2.91 19.68
C ARG A 173 5.55 4.39 19.72
N ALA A 174 5.00 5.08 20.70
CA ALA A 174 5.36 6.47 20.96
C ALA A 174 6.75 6.56 21.61
N VAL A 175 7.59 7.45 21.11
CA VAL A 175 9.03 7.49 21.46
C VAL A 175 9.26 8.27 22.76
N ASN A 176 8.76 9.51 22.83
CA ASN A 176 9.12 10.45 23.90
C ASN A 176 8.02 10.64 24.95
N GLU A 177 6.76 10.44 24.57
CA GLU A 177 5.59 10.70 25.40
C GLU A 177 4.40 9.83 24.95
N ASP A 178 3.30 9.88 25.68
CA ASP A 178 2.03 9.28 25.24
C ASP A 178 1.44 10.10 24.09
N LEU A 179 0.86 9.43 23.10
CA LEU A 179 0.24 10.08 21.95
C LEU A 179 -1.18 9.57 21.73
N GLU A 180 -2.09 10.49 21.38
CA GLU A 180 -3.43 10.16 20.94
C GLU A 180 -3.50 10.21 19.41
N LEU A 181 -3.90 9.10 18.78
CA LEU A 181 -4.08 9.02 17.34
C LEU A 181 -5.58 9.08 17.04
N ARG A 182 -6.00 10.15 16.37
CA ARG A 182 -7.39 10.53 16.09
C ARG A 182 -7.54 10.95 14.62
N GLY A 183 -8.77 11.30 14.26
CA GLY A 183 -9.10 11.88 12.97
C GLY A 183 -10.54 11.58 12.60
N ASP A 184 -10.77 11.38 11.31
CA ASP A 184 -12.08 10.99 10.81
C ASP A 184 -11.98 9.71 9.95
N PRO A 185 -13.11 9.04 9.65
CA PRO A 185 -13.11 7.79 8.87
C PRO A 185 -12.46 7.87 7.48
N HIS A 186 -12.24 9.06 6.95
CA HIS A 186 -11.63 9.31 5.66
C HIS A 186 -10.13 9.57 5.74
N HIS A 187 -9.65 10.06 6.89
CA HIS A 187 -8.29 10.55 7.08
C HIS A 187 -7.55 9.94 8.28
N ALA A 188 -7.89 8.71 8.68
CA ALA A 188 -7.16 7.98 9.70
C ALA A 188 -7.29 6.45 9.56
N GLY A 189 -6.27 5.71 10.00
CA GLY A 189 -6.18 4.25 9.95
C GLY A 189 -5.41 3.71 8.75
N MET A 190 -5.71 2.47 8.31
CA MET A 190 -5.01 1.78 7.21
C MET A 190 -5.90 1.69 5.98
N HIS A 191 -5.48 2.33 4.89
CA HIS A 191 -6.30 2.52 3.68
C HIS A 191 -5.58 2.04 2.42
N VAL A 192 -6.41 1.69 1.43
CA VAL A 192 -6.05 1.36 0.05
C VAL A 192 -6.47 2.50 -0.86
N ARG A 193 -5.58 2.85 -1.78
CA ARG A 193 -5.84 3.77 -2.89
C ARG A 193 -5.65 3.05 -4.23
N LEU A 194 -6.74 2.82 -4.95
CA LEU A 194 -6.73 2.31 -6.33
C LEU A 194 -6.13 3.33 -7.31
N PRO A 195 -5.73 2.92 -8.53
CA PRO A 195 -5.05 3.80 -9.48
C PRO A 195 -5.90 5.02 -9.82
N ASN A 196 -5.23 6.12 -10.15
CA ASN A 196 -5.88 7.42 -10.40
C ASN A 196 -6.97 7.36 -11.49
N GLU A 197 -6.90 6.43 -12.45
CA GLU A 197 -7.95 6.23 -13.45
C GLU A 197 -9.33 5.96 -12.84
N VAL A 198 -9.38 5.31 -11.66
CA VAL A 198 -10.63 5.00 -10.95
C VAL A 198 -11.42 6.25 -10.57
N CYS A 199 -10.77 7.39 -10.31
CA CYS A 199 -11.46 8.65 -10.06
C CYS A 199 -12.32 9.11 -11.24
N PHE A 200 -11.88 8.83 -12.46
CA PHE A 200 -12.57 9.28 -13.67
C PHE A 200 -13.68 8.34 -14.13
N HIS A 201 -13.77 7.16 -13.52
CA HIS A 201 -14.85 6.20 -13.74
C HIS A 201 -15.31 5.54 -12.43
N TYR A 202 -15.48 6.35 -11.39
CA TYR A 202 -15.83 5.92 -10.03
C TYR A 202 -17.17 5.18 -9.96
N TRP A 203 -18.07 5.40 -10.93
CA TRP A 203 -19.34 4.68 -11.03
C TRP A 203 -19.15 3.18 -11.28
N THR A 204 -17.97 2.74 -11.71
CA THR A 204 -17.61 1.32 -11.87
C THR A 204 -17.18 0.64 -10.58
N THR A 205 -17.04 1.42 -9.50
CA THR A 205 -16.65 0.93 -8.17
C THR A 205 -17.88 0.49 -7.40
N GLU A 206 -17.82 -0.75 -6.92
CA GLU A 206 -18.85 -1.42 -6.12
C GLU A 206 -18.24 -1.94 -4.81
N TYR A 207 -19.00 -1.86 -3.73
CA TYR A 207 -18.61 -2.38 -2.43
C TYR A 207 -19.55 -3.49 -1.98
N LEU A 208 -18.97 -4.58 -1.49
CA LEU A 208 -19.67 -5.63 -0.76
C LEU A 208 -19.24 -5.59 0.70
N LEU A 209 -20.25 -5.62 1.57
CA LEU A 209 -20.11 -5.58 3.02
C LEU A 209 -20.48 -6.95 3.61
N PRO A 210 -19.90 -7.33 4.76
CA PRO A 210 -20.31 -8.51 5.50
C PRO A 210 -21.77 -8.40 5.95
N GLU A 211 -22.41 -9.56 6.15
CA GLU A 211 -23.69 -9.62 6.83
C GLU A 211 -23.61 -8.95 8.21
N GLY A 212 -24.62 -8.15 8.56
CA GLY A 212 -24.67 -7.40 9.81
C GLY A 212 -23.93 -6.06 9.81
N ALA A 213 -23.17 -5.73 8.77
CA ALA A 213 -22.60 -4.39 8.62
C ALA A 213 -23.65 -3.37 8.17
N THR A 214 -23.54 -2.15 8.69
CA THR A 214 -24.46 -1.05 8.39
C THR A 214 -23.73 0.04 7.65
N ARG A 215 -24.25 0.45 6.48
CA ARG A 215 -23.78 1.64 5.79
C ARG A 215 -24.36 2.88 6.46
N LEU A 216 -23.48 3.78 6.87
CA LEU A 216 -23.78 5.06 7.47
C LEU A 216 -23.77 6.15 6.39
N GLU A 217 -24.01 7.39 6.83
CA GLU A 217 -23.78 8.57 5.99
C GLU A 217 -22.29 8.73 5.63
N ASP A 218 -22.01 9.61 4.66
CA ASP A 218 -20.67 9.94 4.17
C ASP A 218 -19.80 8.71 3.81
N ASP A 219 -20.39 7.69 3.19
CA ASP A 219 -19.66 6.49 2.77
C ASP A 219 -18.91 5.77 3.91
N CYS A 220 -19.45 5.83 5.12
CA CYS A 220 -18.95 5.08 6.27
C CYS A 220 -19.71 3.76 6.46
N VAL A 221 -19.06 2.79 7.11
CA VAL A 221 -19.62 1.47 7.40
C VAL A 221 -19.20 1.06 8.81
N GLU A 222 -20.17 0.71 9.64
CA GLU A 222 -19.94 0.14 10.97
C GLU A 222 -20.22 -1.36 11.00
N GLY A 223 -19.69 -2.05 12.01
CA GLY A 223 -19.92 -3.49 12.22
C GLY A 223 -19.17 -4.39 11.24
N ALA A 224 -18.21 -3.86 10.48
CA ALA A 224 -17.45 -4.60 9.48
C ALA A 224 -16.00 -4.84 9.93
N TRP A 225 -15.52 -6.08 9.77
CA TRP A 225 -14.10 -6.41 9.87
C TRP A 225 -13.42 -6.52 8.50
N TRP A 226 -14.20 -6.57 7.44
CA TRP A 226 -13.73 -6.58 6.07
C TRP A 226 -14.69 -5.85 5.15
N VAL A 227 -14.17 -5.36 4.03
CA VAL A 227 -14.96 -4.86 2.90
C VAL A 227 -14.31 -5.30 1.59
N ARG A 228 -15.12 -5.62 0.58
CA ARG A 228 -14.62 -5.89 -0.78
C ARG A 228 -14.95 -4.72 -1.69
N CYS A 229 -13.94 -4.19 -2.36
CA CYS A 229 -14.03 -3.18 -3.40
C CYS A 229 -13.82 -3.86 -4.77
N SER A 230 -14.74 -3.69 -5.70
CA SER A 230 -14.59 -4.13 -7.09
C SER A 230 -14.61 -2.92 -8.02
N ALA A 231 -13.61 -2.76 -8.88
CA ALA A 231 -13.51 -1.62 -9.82
C ALA A 231 -12.94 -2.02 -11.19
N MET A 232 -13.15 -1.18 -12.22
CA MET A 232 -12.42 -1.33 -13.49
C MET A 232 -11.03 -0.73 -13.32
N ILE A 233 -9.99 -1.48 -13.70
CA ILE A 233 -8.60 -1.03 -13.74
C ILE A 233 -8.00 -1.53 -15.06
N GLY A 234 -7.49 -0.62 -15.89
CA GLY A 234 -6.93 -0.95 -17.20
C GLY A 234 -7.88 -1.76 -18.07
N GLY A 235 -9.18 -1.44 -18.06
CA GLY A 235 -10.21 -2.14 -18.83
C GLY A 235 -10.61 -3.53 -18.30
N ASN A 236 -10.08 -3.99 -17.16
CA ASN A 236 -10.42 -5.26 -16.55
C ASN A 236 -11.07 -5.05 -15.18
N ARG A 237 -11.96 -5.97 -14.77
CA ARG A 237 -12.51 -6.00 -13.41
C ARG A 237 -11.46 -6.54 -12.44
N TYR A 238 -11.23 -5.85 -11.33
CA TYR A 238 -10.48 -6.36 -10.19
C TYR A 238 -11.29 -6.22 -8.93
N SER A 239 -11.12 -7.19 -8.03
CA SER A 239 -11.64 -7.14 -6.66
C SER A 239 -10.49 -7.09 -5.68
N LEU A 240 -10.64 -6.28 -4.65
CA LEU A 240 -9.75 -6.18 -3.49
C LEU A 240 -10.60 -6.32 -2.23
N VAL A 241 -10.24 -7.27 -1.36
CA VAL A 241 -10.83 -7.44 -0.03
C VAL A 241 -9.84 -6.88 0.99
N HIS A 242 -10.23 -5.81 1.69
CA HIS A 242 -9.50 -5.30 2.84
C HIS A 242 -10.02 -5.98 4.10
N LEU A 243 -9.13 -6.60 4.87
CA LEU A 243 -9.43 -7.40 6.05
C LEU A 243 -8.67 -6.81 7.25
N THR A 244 -9.38 -6.53 8.34
CA THR A 244 -8.80 -6.07 9.61
C THR A 244 -8.84 -7.23 10.60
N HIS A 245 -7.70 -7.55 11.21
CA HIS A 245 -7.64 -8.58 12.23
C HIS A 245 -8.21 -8.05 13.56
N PRO A 246 -9.05 -8.80 14.30
CA PRO A 246 -9.68 -8.29 15.52
C PRO A 246 -8.71 -8.06 16.68
N LYS A 247 -7.64 -8.87 16.80
CA LYS A 247 -6.57 -8.66 17.80
C LYS A 247 -5.91 -7.29 17.60
N GLY A 248 -5.91 -6.47 18.66
CA GLY A 248 -5.43 -5.09 18.66
C GLY A 248 -6.56 -4.05 18.58
N PHE A 249 -7.82 -4.47 18.56
CA PHE A 249 -8.98 -3.59 18.49
C PHE A 249 -10.00 -3.96 19.57
N GLU A 250 -10.54 -2.96 20.27
CA GLU A 250 -11.61 -3.16 21.25
C GLU A 250 -12.97 -3.44 20.59
N LYS A 251 -13.18 -2.88 19.39
CA LYS A 251 -14.39 -2.95 18.59
C LYS A 251 -14.05 -2.97 17.10
N PRO A 252 -14.98 -3.41 16.22
CA PRO A 252 -14.78 -3.29 14.78
C PRO A 252 -14.41 -1.85 14.39
N PRO A 253 -13.47 -1.65 13.43
CA PRO A 253 -13.20 -0.33 12.91
C PRO A 253 -14.42 0.23 12.16
N ILE A 254 -14.44 1.53 11.94
CA ILE A 254 -15.36 2.12 10.94
C ILE A 254 -14.64 2.02 9.61
N TYR A 255 -15.28 1.40 8.62
CA TYR A 255 -14.75 1.40 7.27
C TYR A 255 -15.22 2.63 6.53
N SER A 256 -14.34 3.22 5.72
CA SER A 256 -14.77 4.17 4.70
C SER A 256 -14.62 3.58 3.30
N ILE A 257 -15.60 3.82 2.43
CA ILE A 257 -15.79 3.14 1.15
C ILE A 257 -16.03 4.11 -0.02
N ARG A 258 -15.10 5.02 -0.29
CA ARG A 258 -15.29 6.02 -1.35
C ARG A 258 -15.15 5.42 -2.73
N ARG A 259 -16.13 5.71 -3.59
CA ARG A 259 -16.21 5.13 -4.94
C ARG A 259 -15.10 5.59 -5.89
N TYR A 260 -14.42 6.70 -5.61
CA TYR A 260 -13.27 7.13 -6.41
C TYR A 260 -12.01 6.26 -6.19
N GLY A 261 -12.13 5.14 -5.48
CA GLY A 261 -11.08 4.15 -5.31
C GLY A 261 -10.22 4.40 -4.07
N ARG A 262 -10.83 4.83 -2.98
CA ARG A 262 -10.18 5.01 -1.67
C ARG A 262 -11.06 4.37 -0.60
N PHE A 263 -10.51 3.41 0.13
CA PHE A 263 -11.24 2.71 1.19
C PHE A 263 -10.30 2.13 2.23
N GLY A 264 -10.79 1.86 3.42
CA GLY A 264 -9.97 1.31 4.49
C GLY A 264 -10.63 1.39 5.86
N ALA A 265 -9.89 0.94 6.87
CA ALA A 265 -10.35 0.82 8.24
C ALA A 265 -9.83 1.98 9.09
N PHE A 266 -10.75 2.76 9.67
CA PHE A 266 -10.51 3.81 10.63
C PHE A 266 -10.65 3.31 12.08
N PHE A 267 -9.71 3.75 12.92
CA PHE A 267 -9.64 3.46 14.34
C PHE A 267 -8.75 4.48 15.05
N GLU A 268 -8.91 4.60 16.36
CA GLU A 268 -8.31 5.66 17.17
C GLU A 268 -7.58 5.06 18.38
N PRO A 269 -6.30 4.65 18.23
CA PRO A 269 -5.54 4.10 19.33
C PRO A 269 -4.90 5.21 20.20
N ASP A 270 -4.57 4.84 21.42
CA ASP A 270 -3.63 5.60 22.25
C ASP A 270 -2.30 4.86 22.27
N LEU A 271 -1.22 5.56 21.96
CA LEU A 271 0.13 5.00 22.03
C LEU A 271 0.78 5.41 23.34
N LYS A 272 1.07 4.43 24.19
CA LYS A 272 1.83 4.66 25.43
C LYS A 272 3.33 4.72 25.15
N ARG A 273 4.01 5.64 25.82
CA ARG A 273 5.46 5.79 25.67
C ARG A 273 6.16 4.47 25.97
N GLY A 274 6.95 3.98 25.03
CA GLY A 274 7.73 2.76 25.23
C GLY A 274 6.96 1.45 24.96
N GLU A 275 5.64 1.48 24.91
CA GLU A 275 4.80 0.30 24.71
C GLU A 275 4.45 0.10 23.23
N LEU A 276 4.28 -1.16 22.84
CA LEU A 276 4.09 -1.54 21.44
C LEU A 276 2.62 -1.88 21.17
N GLU A 277 1.98 -1.10 20.33
CA GLU A 277 0.67 -1.42 19.77
C GLU A 277 0.82 -2.11 18.41
N THR A 278 0.05 -3.16 18.17
CA THR A 278 0.17 -3.96 16.94
C THR A 278 -1.15 -4.06 16.18
N PHE A 279 -1.15 -3.52 14.97
CA PHE A 279 -2.29 -3.58 14.05
C PHE A 279 -1.97 -4.47 12.86
N ARG A 280 -2.91 -5.35 12.50
CA ARG A 280 -2.75 -6.34 11.42
C ARG A 280 -3.88 -6.24 10.42
N PHE A 281 -3.49 -6.15 9.16
CA PHE A 281 -4.40 -6.07 8.02
C PHE A 281 -3.96 -7.06 6.96
N ARG A 282 -4.90 -7.43 6.10
CA ARG A 282 -4.62 -8.15 4.86
C ARG A 282 -5.41 -7.53 3.72
N VAL A 283 -4.76 -7.38 2.58
CA VAL A 283 -5.44 -7.09 1.31
C VAL A 283 -5.34 -8.31 0.41
N VAL A 284 -6.47 -8.94 0.12
CA VAL A 284 -6.57 -10.01 -0.89
C VAL A 284 -7.06 -9.40 -2.19
N TYR A 285 -6.47 -9.73 -3.33
CA TYR A 285 -6.89 -9.18 -4.60
C TYR A 285 -6.73 -10.15 -5.77
N GLY A 286 -7.47 -9.90 -6.84
CA GLY A 286 -7.41 -10.67 -8.07
C GLY A 286 -8.29 -10.07 -9.17
N ARG A 287 -8.21 -10.67 -10.36
CA ARG A 287 -9.10 -10.33 -11.49
C ARG A 287 -10.48 -10.92 -11.26
N GLY A 288 -11.51 -10.22 -11.72
CA GLY A 288 -12.90 -10.63 -11.59
C GLY A 288 -13.51 -10.28 -10.24
N GLU A 289 -14.67 -10.90 -9.97
CA GLU A 289 -15.40 -10.74 -8.72
C GLU A 289 -14.93 -11.76 -7.68
N ILE A 290 -14.81 -11.33 -6.42
CA ILE A 290 -14.67 -12.24 -5.27
C ILE A 290 -16.03 -12.33 -4.61
N SER A 291 -16.57 -13.55 -4.52
CA SER A 291 -17.91 -13.81 -3.99
C SER A 291 -18.03 -13.43 -2.51
N SER A 292 -19.25 -13.26 -2.01
CA SER A 292 -19.47 -13.00 -0.58
C SER A 292 -18.98 -14.15 0.30
N ASP A 293 -19.18 -15.39 -0.13
CA ASP A 293 -18.71 -16.57 0.59
C ASP A 293 -17.18 -16.66 0.62
N ASP A 294 -16.52 -16.32 -0.48
CA ASP A 294 -15.06 -16.26 -0.51
C ASP A 294 -14.52 -15.13 0.36
N CYS A 295 -15.14 -13.94 0.35
CA CYS A 295 -14.76 -12.85 1.25
C CYS A 295 -14.86 -13.27 2.71
N ARG A 296 -15.95 -13.95 3.09
CA ARG A 296 -16.17 -14.47 4.44
C ARG A 296 -15.12 -15.52 4.81
N ARG A 297 -14.86 -16.50 3.93
CA ARG A 297 -13.83 -17.53 4.14
C ARG A 297 -12.43 -16.93 4.30
N LEU A 298 -12.05 -15.99 3.41
CA LEU A 298 -10.77 -15.28 3.49
C LEU A 298 -10.61 -14.52 4.81
N TYR A 299 -11.70 -13.93 5.31
CA TYR A 299 -11.70 -13.27 6.61
C TYR A 299 -11.56 -14.25 7.77
N GLU A 300 -12.36 -15.33 7.79
CA GLU A 300 -12.29 -16.37 8.83
C GLU A 300 -10.86 -16.96 8.92
N ASP A 301 -10.27 -17.30 7.77
CA ASP A 301 -8.89 -17.78 7.67
C ASP A 301 -7.86 -16.78 8.22
N PHE A 302 -8.11 -15.48 8.03
CA PHE A 302 -7.21 -14.43 8.52
C PHE A 302 -7.39 -14.16 10.02
N ALA A 303 -8.64 -14.04 10.50
CA ALA A 303 -8.97 -13.72 11.88
C ALA A 303 -8.61 -14.84 12.87
N HIS A 304 -8.55 -16.09 12.40
CA HIS A 304 -8.14 -17.25 13.20
C HIS A 304 -6.66 -17.60 13.09
N ARG A 305 -5.84 -16.84 12.34
CA ARG A 305 -4.39 -17.06 12.35
C ARG A 305 -3.83 -16.71 13.72
N LEU A 306 -3.40 -17.74 14.44
CA LEU A 306 -2.57 -17.63 15.62
C LEU A 306 -1.16 -17.21 15.18
N ARG A 307 -0.95 -15.91 14.95
CA ARG A 307 0.40 -15.32 14.93
C ARG A 307 0.64 -14.56 16.23
#